data_AF-A0A1X0CUY4-F1
#
_entry.id   AF-A0A1X0CUY4-F1
#
_cell.length_a   1.000
_cell.length_b   1.000
_cell.length_c   1.000
_cell.angle_alpha   90.00
_cell.angle_beta   90.00
_cell.angle_gamma   90.00
#
_symmetry.space_group_name_H-M   'P 1'
#
loop_
_entity.id
_entity.type
_entity.pdbx_description
1 polymer ?
#
loop_
_entity_poly.entity_id
_entity_poly.type
_entity_poly.pdbx_seq_one_letter_code
_entity_poly.pdbx_strand_id
1 'polypeptide(L)'
;MTVEDPSGRLAAKARRRRFMMLTAAVIGLAMLLPGLATVMQRDSTPAADQATSTTPAAPAIKPLAVVVVTEVVGVGPDGCPAPGLGPYTEHRQLCDLEKKGLYTLGSDRIELQLTGASAVPPSLAEALNPTAPPTTTAAASGGYTVHVLMTPESGREFADFTAAHPGKQLAFVRDSQVVSAPKVDGRIEGQTLVLSGELTAEQAERTAALLRNGS
;
A
#
# COMPACT_ATOMS: atom_id res chain seq x y z
N MET A 1 -62.54 8.12 -12.09
CA MET A 1 -62.29 9.56 -11.91
C MET A 1 -60.82 9.68 -11.51
N THR A 2 -59.87 10.04 -12.38
CA THR A 2 -59.57 11.41 -12.90
C THR A 2 -59.34 12.40 -11.75
N VAL A 3 -58.27 13.19 -11.62
CA VAL A 3 -57.08 13.50 -12.47
C VAL A 3 -55.99 14.10 -11.50
N GLU A 4 -54.70 14.30 -11.75
CA GLU A 4 -53.86 14.48 -12.96
C GLU A 4 -52.38 14.08 -12.71
N ASP A 5 -51.59 13.98 -13.79
CA ASP A 5 -50.14 14.26 -13.84
C ASP A 5 -49.95 15.27 -14.97
N PRO A 6 -49.16 16.36 -14.80
CA PRO A 6 -48.17 16.58 -15.86
C PRO A 6 -46.85 17.29 -15.45
N SER A 7 -45.81 16.90 -16.19
CA SER A 7 -44.63 17.71 -16.57
C SER A 7 -43.60 18.06 -15.48
N GLY A 8 -42.30 17.91 -15.69
CA GLY A 8 -41.57 17.79 -16.97
C GLY A 8 -40.67 19.00 -17.15
N ARG A 9 -39.36 18.83 -16.91
CA ARG A 9 -38.34 19.86 -17.18
C ARG A 9 -37.07 19.26 -17.82
N LEU A 10 -37.15 19.05 -19.13
CA LEU A 10 -35.98 19.04 -19.99
C LEU A 10 -35.58 20.49 -20.28
N ALA A 11 -34.32 20.87 -20.05
CA ALA A 11 -33.68 22.01 -20.73
C ALA A 11 -32.15 21.94 -20.60
N ALA A 12 -31.47 21.69 -21.72
CA ALA A 12 -30.01 21.77 -21.80
C ALA A 12 -29.51 23.22 -21.75
N LYS A 13 -28.27 23.44 -21.30
CA LYS A 13 -27.55 24.69 -21.58
C LYS A 13 -26.05 24.47 -21.78
N ALA A 14 -25.65 24.36 -23.04
CA ALA A 14 -24.26 24.31 -23.43
C ALA A 14 -23.54 25.64 -23.14
N ARG A 15 -22.22 25.59 -22.90
CA ARG A 15 -21.32 26.70 -23.24
C ARG A 15 -19.88 26.24 -23.50
N ARG A 16 -19.53 26.14 -24.78
CA ARG A 16 -18.14 26.06 -25.25
C ARG A 16 -17.47 27.43 -25.07
N ARG A 17 -16.20 27.46 -24.63
CA ARG A 17 -15.23 28.51 -25.00
C ARG A 17 -13.85 27.89 -25.18
N ARG A 18 -13.50 27.61 -26.45
CA ARG A 18 -12.11 27.33 -26.86
C ARG A 18 -11.49 28.67 -27.22
N PHE A 19 -10.45 29.10 -26.49
CA PHE A 19 -9.64 30.24 -26.91
C PHE A 19 -8.57 29.74 -27.87
N MET A 20 -8.58 30.27 -29.09
CA MET A 20 -7.65 29.94 -30.16
C MET A 20 -6.85 31.21 -30.43
N MET A 21 -5.59 31.25 -29.98
CA MET A 21 -4.71 32.38 -30.28
C MET A 21 -4.03 32.16 -31.62
N LEU A 22 -4.41 32.99 -32.60
CA LEU A 22 -3.68 33.22 -33.83
C LEU A 22 -2.84 34.48 -33.64
N THR A 23 -1.52 34.36 -33.78
CA THR A 23 -0.62 35.51 -33.98
C THR A 23 0.22 35.27 -35.23
N ALA A 24 0.33 36.31 -36.05
CA ALA A 24 0.70 36.19 -37.45
C ALA A 24 2.22 36.10 -37.69
N ALA A 25 2.59 35.54 -38.84
CA ALA A 25 3.94 35.58 -39.36
C ALA A 25 4.33 37.01 -39.80
N VAL A 26 5.59 37.37 -39.61
CA VAL A 26 6.26 38.48 -40.31
C VAL A 26 7.56 37.95 -40.92
N ILE A 27 7.86 38.48 -42.11
CA ILE A 27 8.80 37.91 -43.09
C ILE A 27 10.24 38.37 -42.79
N GLY A 28 11.20 37.47 -43.02
CA GLY A 28 12.59 37.64 -42.61
C GLY A 28 13.45 38.59 -43.44
N LEU A 29 14.75 38.55 -43.13
CA LEU A 29 15.83 38.96 -44.03
C LEU A 29 17.10 38.17 -43.68
N ALA A 30 17.75 37.58 -44.68
CA ALA A 30 19.07 36.98 -44.51
C ALA A 30 20.14 38.05 -44.74
N MET A 31 21.10 38.17 -43.81
CA MET A 31 22.38 38.83 -44.06
C MET A 31 23.53 37.96 -43.56
N LEU A 32 24.56 37.84 -44.39
CA LEU A 32 25.79 37.13 -44.08
C LEU A 32 26.67 37.97 -43.15
N LEU A 33 27.51 37.32 -42.32
CA LEU A 33 28.99 37.40 -42.39
C LEU A 33 29.62 36.54 -41.26
N PRO A 34 30.88 36.05 -41.42
CA PRO A 34 31.54 35.17 -40.46
C PRO A 34 32.48 35.91 -39.49
N GLY A 35 32.84 35.28 -38.37
CA GLY A 35 33.92 35.78 -37.51
C GLY A 35 34.14 34.97 -36.24
N LEU A 36 35.40 34.60 -35.95
CA LEU A 36 35.83 34.04 -34.67
C LEU A 36 35.79 35.11 -33.57
N ALA A 37 35.31 34.75 -32.37
CA ALA A 37 35.81 35.32 -31.12
C ALA A 37 35.53 34.37 -29.94
N THR A 38 36.53 34.17 -29.09
CA THR A 38 36.47 33.40 -27.85
C THR A 38 35.45 33.97 -26.86
N VAL A 39 34.47 33.17 -26.44
CA VAL A 39 33.67 33.48 -25.24
C VAL A 39 34.43 32.99 -24.01
N MET A 40 34.91 33.93 -23.21
CA MET A 40 35.23 33.66 -21.81
C MET A 40 33.91 33.43 -21.07
N GLN A 41 33.55 32.17 -20.85
CA GLN A 41 32.41 31.84 -20.01
C GLN A 41 32.78 32.20 -18.57
N ARG A 42 32.12 33.23 -18.01
CA ARG A 42 32.31 33.62 -16.61
C ARG A 42 32.01 32.42 -15.71
N ASP A 43 32.89 32.19 -14.73
CA ASP A 43 32.57 31.35 -13.59
C ASP A 43 31.27 31.84 -12.95
N SER A 44 30.24 31.03 -13.10
CA SER A 44 29.00 31.12 -12.35
C SER A 44 28.78 29.73 -11.81
N THR A 45 29.35 29.51 -10.63
CA THR A 45 29.03 28.39 -9.75
C THR A 45 27.71 28.71 -9.04
N PRO A 46 26.56 28.14 -9.47
CA PRO A 46 25.60 27.70 -8.48
C PRO A 46 26.23 26.47 -7.80
N ALA A 47 26.47 26.57 -6.50
CA ALA A 47 26.63 25.37 -5.70
C ALA A 47 25.29 24.62 -5.77
N ALA A 48 25.22 23.63 -6.65
CA ALA A 48 24.29 22.54 -6.47
C ALA A 48 24.78 21.76 -5.25
N ASP A 49 24.38 22.24 -4.07
CA ASP A 49 24.17 21.39 -2.90
C ASP A 49 23.13 20.33 -3.33
N GLN A 50 23.63 19.32 -4.04
CA GLN A 50 23.05 17.99 -3.96
C GLN A 50 23.30 17.56 -2.53
N ALA A 51 22.37 17.97 -1.66
CA ALA A 51 22.10 17.29 -0.42
C ALA A 51 21.75 15.85 -0.82
N THR A 52 22.79 15.02 -0.95
CA THR A 52 22.68 13.59 -0.79
C THR A 52 22.09 13.42 0.60
N SER A 53 20.78 13.23 0.64
CA SER A 53 20.07 12.68 1.76
C SER A 53 20.58 11.26 1.94
N THR A 54 21.75 11.15 2.56
CA THR A 54 22.24 9.96 3.24
C THR A 54 21.32 9.76 4.45
N THR A 55 20.05 9.47 4.17
CA THR A 55 19.09 8.89 5.10
C THR A 55 19.83 7.72 5.72
N PRO A 56 20.07 7.72 7.04
CA PRO A 56 20.73 6.60 7.70
C PRO A 56 20.00 5.33 7.30
N ALA A 57 20.73 4.35 6.78
CA ALA A 57 20.13 3.09 6.35
C ALA A 57 19.39 2.49 7.55
N ALA A 58 18.06 2.54 7.50
CA ALA A 58 17.23 1.94 8.53
C ALA A 58 17.61 0.47 8.67
N PRO A 59 17.61 -0.11 9.89
CA PRO A 59 17.96 -1.51 10.08
C PRO A 59 17.14 -2.37 9.11
N ALA A 60 17.83 -3.19 8.33
CA ALA A 60 17.29 -3.84 7.15
C ALA A 60 16.33 -4.99 7.51
N ILE A 61 15.12 -4.62 7.96
CA ILE A 61 13.99 -5.55 8.08
C ILE A 61 13.71 -6.09 6.68
N LYS A 62 13.70 -7.43 6.55
CA LYS A 62 13.38 -8.13 5.30
C LYS A 62 12.02 -7.61 4.75
N PRO A 63 11.90 -7.27 3.46
CA PRO A 63 10.62 -6.84 2.88
C PRO A 63 9.51 -7.85 3.17
N LEU A 64 8.31 -7.36 3.50
CA LEU A 64 7.15 -8.19 3.81
C LEU A 64 6.33 -8.42 2.53
N ALA A 65 6.21 -9.67 2.09
CA ALA A 65 5.41 -9.99 0.92
C ALA A 65 3.91 -9.84 1.22
N VAL A 66 3.17 -9.20 0.32
CA VAL A 66 1.72 -9.14 0.32
C VAL A 66 1.23 -9.79 -0.96
N VAL A 67 0.35 -10.78 -0.86
CA VAL A 67 -0.12 -11.58 -1.99
C VAL A 67 -1.65 -11.69 -1.98
N VAL A 68 -2.30 -11.58 -3.14
CA VAL A 68 -3.74 -11.81 -3.24
C VAL A 68 -4.05 -13.28 -2.93
N VAL A 69 -4.99 -13.52 -2.01
CA VAL A 69 -5.53 -14.85 -1.73
C VAL A 69 -6.60 -15.19 -2.77
N THR A 70 -6.50 -16.36 -3.39
CA THR A 70 -7.53 -16.88 -4.29
C THR A 70 -8.54 -17.75 -3.56
N GLU A 71 -8.09 -18.54 -2.59
CA GLU A 71 -8.92 -19.45 -1.79
C GLU A 71 -8.37 -19.55 -0.35
N VAL A 72 -9.24 -19.78 0.62
CA VAL A 72 -8.86 -20.13 2.00
C VAL A 72 -9.70 -21.31 2.46
N VAL A 73 -9.05 -22.31 3.05
CA VAL A 73 -9.69 -23.51 3.61
C VAL A 73 -9.39 -23.55 5.10
N GLY A 74 -10.44 -23.63 5.93
CA GLY A 74 -10.29 -23.88 7.36
C GLY A 74 -9.76 -25.28 7.60
N VAL A 75 -8.69 -25.41 8.39
CA VAL A 75 -7.99 -26.67 8.65
C VAL A 75 -7.99 -27.03 10.14
N GLY A 76 -7.98 -28.34 10.42
CA GLY A 76 -7.71 -28.87 11.75
C GLY A 76 -6.21 -28.90 12.07
N PRO A 77 -5.81 -29.35 13.28
CA PRO A 77 -4.41 -29.29 13.74
C PRO A 77 -3.41 -30.01 12.82
N ASP A 78 -3.85 -31.08 12.16
CA ASP A 78 -3.05 -31.88 11.21
C ASP A 78 -3.30 -31.51 9.72
N GLY A 79 -4.16 -30.51 9.46
CA GLY A 79 -4.55 -30.12 8.10
C GLY A 79 -3.55 -29.19 7.39
N CYS A 80 -2.50 -28.75 8.08
CA CYS A 80 -1.38 -28.05 7.47
C CYS A 80 -0.36 -29.06 6.91
N PRO A 81 -0.04 -29.03 5.60
CA PRO A 81 0.89 -29.97 5.01
C PRO A 81 2.30 -29.80 5.58
N ALA A 82 3.01 -30.92 5.76
CA ALA A 82 4.40 -30.89 6.18
C ALA A 82 5.28 -30.22 5.09
N PRO A 83 6.21 -29.33 5.45
CA PRO A 83 7.13 -28.72 4.49
C PRO A 83 7.87 -29.79 3.67
N GLY A 84 7.73 -29.74 2.34
CA GLY A 84 8.50 -30.55 1.40
C GLY A 84 7.94 -31.94 1.04
N LEU A 85 6.73 -32.31 1.45
CA LEU A 85 6.15 -33.63 1.12
C LEU A 85 4.82 -33.54 0.34
N GLY A 86 4.92 -33.37 -0.97
CA GLY A 86 3.81 -33.55 -1.93
C GLY A 86 4.08 -32.87 -3.28
N PRO A 87 3.24 -33.07 -4.31
CA PRO A 87 3.33 -32.40 -5.61
C PRO A 87 2.85 -30.93 -5.56
N TYR A 88 3.20 -30.23 -4.50
CA TYR A 88 2.86 -28.82 -4.28
C TYR A 88 3.74 -27.95 -5.18
N THR A 89 3.19 -27.60 -6.35
CA THR A 89 3.86 -26.69 -7.28
C THR A 89 4.04 -25.30 -6.67
N GLU A 90 5.29 -24.99 -6.31
CA GLU A 90 5.84 -23.64 -6.24
C GLU A 90 5.11 -22.68 -5.28
N HIS A 91 5.25 -22.90 -3.96
CA HIS A 91 4.94 -21.90 -2.90
C HIS A 91 3.53 -21.26 -2.93
N ARG A 92 2.55 -21.88 -3.60
CA ARG A 92 1.19 -21.32 -3.73
C ARG A 92 0.24 -21.67 -2.59
N GLN A 93 0.60 -22.54 -1.66
CA GLN A 93 -0.24 -22.87 -0.51
C GLN A 93 0.55 -22.76 0.79
N LEU A 94 0.14 -21.85 1.68
CA LEU A 94 0.78 -21.58 2.97
C LEU A 94 -0.26 -21.62 4.09
N CYS A 95 0.14 -22.11 5.27
CA CYS A 95 -0.69 -22.01 6.48
C CYS A 95 -0.47 -20.70 7.23
N ASP A 96 -1.44 -20.31 8.04
CA ASP A 96 -1.26 -19.28 9.07
C ASP A 96 -0.47 -19.75 10.30
N LEU A 97 -0.06 -18.79 11.12
CA LEU A 97 0.72 -19.00 12.35
C LEU A 97 0.01 -19.89 13.39
N GLU A 98 -1.31 -19.94 13.36
CA GLU A 98 -2.11 -20.72 14.31
C GLU A 98 -2.54 -22.10 13.78
N LYS A 99 -2.18 -22.42 12.51
CA LYS A 99 -2.61 -23.62 11.78
C LYS A 99 -4.13 -23.76 11.71
N LYS A 100 -4.85 -22.64 11.52
CA LYS A 100 -6.32 -22.60 11.40
C LYS A 100 -6.79 -22.46 9.96
N GLY A 101 -6.00 -21.83 9.10
CA GLY A 101 -6.28 -21.64 7.67
C GLY A 101 -5.11 -22.08 6.77
N LEU A 102 -5.45 -22.78 5.69
CA LEU A 102 -4.60 -23.03 4.54
C LEU A 102 -5.02 -22.09 3.40
N TYR A 103 -4.09 -21.24 2.94
CA TYR A 103 -4.35 -20.18 1.98
C TYR A 103 -3.74 -20.52 0.62
N THR A 104 -4.55 -20.54 -0.44
CA THR A 104 -4.07 -20.58 -1.83
C THR A 104 -3.77 -19.15 -2.28
N LEU A 105 -2.51 -18.90 -2.67
CA LEU A 105 -1.97 -17.62 -3.07
C LEU A 105 -1.95 -17.45 -4.59
N GLY A 106 -2.31 -16.26 -5.06
CA GLY A 106 -2.28 -15.87 -6.46
C GLY A 106 -0.89 -15.48 -6.98
N SER A 107 -0.87 -15.03 -8.24
CA SER A 107 0.29 -14.38 -8.85
C SER A 107 0.58 -13.02 -8.22
N ASP A 108 -0.48 -12.24 -8.03
CA ASP A 108 -0.40 -10.80 -7.84
C ASP A 108 0.10 -10.45 -6.44
N ARG A 109 1.22 -9.74 -6.39
CA ARG A 109 1.98 -9.50 -5.16
C ARG A 109 2.80 -8.21 -5.22
N ILE A 110 3.13 -7.70 -4.03
CA ILE A 110 4.11 -6.63 -3.80
C ILE A 110 4.96 -6.97 -2.56
N GLU A 111 6.06 -6.26 -2.35
CA GLU A 111 6.88 -6.37 -1.14
C GLU A 111 6.92 -5.01 -0.42
N LEU A 112 6.57 -4.99 0.86
CA LEU A 112 6.56 -3.78 1.68
C LEU A 112 7.87 -3.66 2.46
N GLN A 113 8.64 -2.60 2.23
CA GLN A 113 9.81 -2.30 3.04
C GLN A 113 9.36 -1.78 4.41
N LEU A 114 9.44 -2.64 5.41
CA LEU A 114 9.09 -2.29 6.79
C LEU A 114 10.17 -1.41 7.43
N THR A 115 9.73 -0.53 8.32
CA THR A 115 10.58 0.29 9.20
C THR A 115 10.38 -0.06 10.68
N GLY A 116 9.33 -0.81 11.03
CA GLY A 116 9.12 -1.36 12.36
C GLY A 116 7.84 -2.20 12.48
N ALA A 117 7.73 -2.97 13.55
CA ALA A 117 6.46 -3.58 13.97
C ALA A 117 6.42 -3.70 15.49
N SER A 118 5.27 -3.42 16.11
CA SER A 118 5.12 -3.39 17.57
C SER A 118 3.75 -3.93 18.00
N ALA A 119 3.72 -4.72 19.09
CA ALA A 119 2.50 -5.02 19.80
C ALA A 119 1.96 -3.75 20.48
N VAL A 120 0.65 -3.49 20.36
CA VAL A 120 -0.01 -2.32 20.94
C VAL A 120 -1.15 -2.79 21.85
N PRO A 121 -1.17 -2.40 23.13
CA PRO A 121 -2.25 -2.74 24.04
C PRO A 121 -3.53 -1.95 23.70
N PRO A 122 -4.73 -2.46 24.03
CA PRO A 122 -6.01 -1.79 23.75
C PRO A 122 -6.06 -0.34 24.24
N SER A 123 -5.48 -0.05 25.42
CA SER A 123 -5.43 1.28 26.02
C SER A 123 -4.59 2.31 25.25
N LEU A 124 -3.72 1.86 24.35
CA LEU A 124 -2.88 2.72 23.50
C LEU A 124 -3.37 2.77 22.05
N ALA A 125 -4.09 1.75 21.58
CA ALA A 125 -4.60 1.67 20.21
C ALA A 125 -5.49 2.88 19.85
N GLU A 126 -6.38 3.28 20.75
CA GLU A 126 -7.25 4.47 20.61
C GLU A 126 -6.42 5.75 20.39
N ALA A 127 -5.38 5.96 21.22
CA ALA A 127 -4.53 7.14 21.17
C ALA A 127 -3.65 7.21 19.92
N LEU A 128 -3.32 6.06 19.32
CA LEU A 128 -2.56 5.97 18.08
C LEU A 128 -3.43 6.13 16.82
N ASN A 129 -4.76 6.08 16.93
CA ASN A 129 -5.68 6.29 15.81
C ASN A 129 -6.90 7.15 16.19
N PRO A 130 -6.70 8.41 16.61
CA PRO A 130 -7.75 9.26 17.22
C PRO A 130 -8.83 9.72 16.23
N THR A 131 -8.68 9.44 14.93
CA THR A 131 -9.67 9.78 13.89
C THR A 131 -10.52 8.57 13.47
N ALA A 132 -10.22 7.38 13.99
CA ALA A 132 -11.07 6.21 13.79
C ALA A 132 -12.42 6.45 14.51
N PRO A 133 -13.58 6.29 13.84
CA PRO A 133 -14.85 6.29 14.56
C PRO A 133 -14.87 5.16 15.61
N PRO A 134 -15.62 5.30 16.73
CA PRO A 134 -15.61 4.36 17.86
C PRO A 134 -16.16 2.95 17.53
N THR A 135 -16.56 2.73 16.27
CA THR A 135 -16.97 1.44 15.70
C THR A 135 -15.89 0.79 14.81
N THR A 136 -14.69 1.38 14.71
CA THR A 136 -13.58 0.83 13.93
C THR A 136 -12.96 -0.35 14.69
N THR A 137 -12.76 -1.48 13.99
CA THR A 137 -12.37 -2.76 14.59
C THR A 137 -11.05 -2.75 15.38
N ALA A 138 -10.18 -1.74 15.21
CA ALA A 138 -8.97 -1.58 16.01
C ALA A 138 -9.24 -1.12 17.47
N ALA A 139 -10.31 -0.35 17.70
CA ALA A 139 -10.80 0.02 19.02
C ALA A 139 -11.72 -1.06 19.61
N ALA A 140 -12.54 -1.67 18.75
CA ALA A 140 -13.50 -2.70 19.14
C ALA A 140 -12.89 -4.10 19.40
N SER A 141 -11.60 -4.34 19.07
CA SER A 141 -11.02 -5.69 19.14
C SER A 141 -10.70 -6.19 20.56
N GLY A 142 -10.76 -5.35 21.60
CA GLY A 142 -10.61 -5.74 23.02
C GLY A 142 -9.25 -6.28 23.49
N GLY A 143 -8.54 -7.00 22.62
CA GLY A 143 -7.17 -7.50 22.77
C GLY A 143 -6.15 -6.69 21.98
N TYR A 144 -4.90 -7.14 22.03
CA TYR A 144 -3.76 -6.45 21.44
C TYR A 144 -3.86 -6.41 19.90
N THR A 145 -3.31 -5.35 19.31
CA THR A 145 -3.08 -5.23 17.86
C THR A 145 -1.58 -5.24 17.57
N VAL A 146 -1.22 -5.44 16.31
CA VAL A 146 0.17 -5.25 15.85
C VAL A 146 0.19 -4.10 14.84
N HIS A 147 0.89 -3.03 15.21
CA HIS A 147 1.12 -1.89 14.32
C HIS A 147 2.39 -2.15 13.52
N VAL A 148 2.28 -2.05 12.19
CA VAL A 148 3.37 -2.30 11.24
C VAL A 148 3.66 -1.00 10.50
N LEU A 149 4.89 -0.49 10.59
CA LEU A 149 5.34 0.73 9.93
C LEU A 149 6.15 0.38 8.68
N MET A 150 5.99 1.18 7.62
CA MET A 150 6.70 1.02 6.35
C MET A 150 7.24 2.34 5.79
N THR A 151 8.05 2.25 4.74
CA THR A 151 8.57 3.43 4.03
C THR A 151 7.43 4.22 3.34
N PRO A 152 7.63 5.53 3.05
CA PRO A 152 6.66 6.29 2.26
C PRO A 152 6.45 5.74 0.85
N GLU A 153 7.40 4.96 0.33
CA GLU A 153 7.36 4.33 -0.98
C GLU A 153 6.43 3.12 -0.98
N SER A 154 6.68 2.14 -0.11
CA SER A 154 5.79 0.98 0.04
C SER A 154 4.38 1.37 0.50
N GLY A 155 4.20 2.50 1.21
CA GLY A 155 2.88 3.05 1.50
C GLY A 155 2.10 3.47 0.26
N ARG A 156 2.76 4.00 -0.78
CA ARG A 156 2.13 4.33 -2.07
C ARG A 156 1.84 3.06 -2.88
N GLU A 157 2.80 2.14 -2.94
CA GLU A 157 2.63 0.85 -3.62
C GLU A 157 1.47 0.04 -3.02
N PHE A 158 1.36 0.01 -1.69
CA PHE A 158 0.25 -0.64 -1.00
C PHE A 158 -1.09 0.05 -1.30
N ALA A 159 -1.13 1.38 -1.38
CA ALA A 159 -2.34 2.12 -1.75
C ALA A 159 -2.79 1.80 -3.19
N ASP A 160 -1.86 1.73 -4.14
CA ASP A 160 -2.17 1.40 -5.54
C ASP A 160 -2.58 -0.08 -5.68
N PHE A 161 -1.90 -0.99 -4.98
CA PHE A 161 -2.23 -2.41 -4.95
C PHE A 161 -3.59 -2.68 -4.31
N THR A 162 -3.92 -2.03 -3.18
CA THR A 162 -5.23 -2.20 -2.51
C THR A 162 -6.36 -1.57 -3.33
N ALA A 163 -6.12 -0.46 -4.02
CA ALA A 163 -7.10 0.15 -4.95
C ALA A 163 -7.45 -0.77 -6.13
N ALA A 164 -6.51 -1.61 -6.58
CA ALA A 164 -6.73 -2.58 -7.65
C ALA A 164 -7.47 -3.87 -7.21
N HIS A 165 -7.51 -4.15 -5.90
CA HIS A 165 -8.04 -5.42 -5.35
C HIS A 165 -9.19 -5.26 -4.32
N PRO A 166 -10.24 -4.45 -4.59
CA PRO A 166 -11.36 -4.29 -3.66
C PRO A 166 -12.13 -5.60 -3.47
N GLY A 167 -12.52 -5.86 -2.23
CA GLY A 167 -13.23 -7.07 -1.80
C GLY A 167 -12.35 -8.32 -1.69
N LYS A 168 -11.04 -8.23 -1.97
CA LYS A 168 -10.11 -9.37 -1.90
C LYS A 168 -9.50 -9.51 -0.52
N GLN A 169 -9.03 -10.72 -0.22
CA GLN A 169 -8.22 -11.00 0.96
C GLN A 169 -6.74 -10.94 0.56
N LEU A 170 -5.92 -10.22 1.35
CA LEU A 170 -4.49 -10.04 1.08
C LEU A 170 -3.67 -10.72 2.17
N ALA A 171 -2.93 -11.76 1.83
CA ALA A 171 -2.06 -12.47 2.76
C ALA A 171 -0.74 -11.72 2.94
N PHE A 172 -0.43 -11.35 4.19
CA PHE A 172 0.88 -10.89 4.61
C PHE A 172 1.76 -12.12 4.91
N VAL A 173 2.81 -12.32 4.12
CA VAL A 173 3.60 -13.55 4.14
C VAL A 173 5.02 -13.27 4.66
N ARG A 174 5.40 -14.01 5.70
CA ARG A 174 6.76 -14.04 6.26
C ARG A 174 7.20 -15.49 6.40
N ASP A 175 8.38 -15.81 5.88
CA ASP A 175 9.07 -17.10 6.04
C ASP A 175 8.16 -18.32 5.84
N SER A 176 7.47 -18.32 4.68
CA SER A 176 6.53 -19.35 4.24
C SER A 176 5.33 -19.59 5.16
N GLN A 177 4.92 -18.56 5.93
CA GLN A 177 3.71 -18.56 6.74
C GLN A 177 2.88 -17.30 6.50
N VAL A 178 1.56 -17.42 6.59
CA VAL A 178 0.62 -16.30 6.55
C VAL A 178 0.53 -15.68 7.95
N VAL A 179 1.04 -14.47 8.10
CA VAL A 179 1.03 -13.72 9.37
C VAL A 179 -0.37 -13.18 9.67
N SER A 180 -1.04 -12.67 8.64
CA SER A 180 -2.42 -12.20 8.68
C SER A 180 -2.97 -12.17 7.26
N ALA A 181 -4.29 -12.26 7.13
CA ALA A 181 -4.98 -12.20 5.84
C ALA A 181 -6.29 -11.40 5.97
N PRO A 182 -6.23 -10.06 6.16
CA PRO A 182 -7.43 -9.25 6.20
C PRO A 182 -8.09 -9.14 4.81
N LYS A 183 -9.40 -8.95 4.82
CA LYS A 183 -10.14 -8.49 3.64
C LYS A 183 -9.94 -6.99 3.47
N VAL A 184 -9.71 -6.55 2.24
CA VAL A 184 -9.54 -5.14 1.88
C VAL A 184 -10.65 -4.74 0.92
N ASP A 185 -11.44 -3.75 1.31
CA ASP A 185 -12.61 -3.29 0.54
C ASP A 185 -12.35 -2.03 -0.31
N GLY A 186 -11.13 -1.49 -0.29
CA GLY A 186 -10.73 -0.34 -1.10
C GLY A 186 -9.29 0.10 -0.87
N ARG A 187 -8.93 1.27 -1.40
CA ARG A 187 -7.60 1.89 -1.26
C ARG A 187 -7.25 2.15 0.21
N ILE A 188 -6.09 1.67 0.66
CA ILE A 188 -5.54 1.95 1.99
C ILE A 188 -4.30 2.84 1.82
N GLU A 189 -4.36 4.07 2.33
CA GLU A 189 -3.25 5.03 2.27
C GLU A 189 -2.51 5.15 3.61
N GLY A 190 -1.28 5.63 3.57
CA GLY A 190 -0.45 5.89 4.74
C GLY A 190 0.76 4.95 4.86
N GLN A 191 1.38 4.95 6.04
CA GLN A 191 2.61 4.21 6.33
C GLN A 191 2.47 3.22 7.48
N THR A 192 1.27 3.11 8.06
CA THR A 192 0.99 2.27 9.24
C THR A 192 -0.16 1.33 8.91
N LEU A 193 0.07 0.03 9.05
CA LEU A 193 -1.00 -0.99 9.03
C LEU A 193 -1.27 -1.44 10.46
N VAL A 194 -2.54 -1.72 10.75
CA VAL A 194 -2.96 -2.33 12.02
C VAL A 194 -3.44 -3.74 11.71
N LEU A 195 -2.73 -4.74 12.22
CA LEU A 195 -3.17 -6.13 12.20
C LEU A 195 -3.95 -6.40 13.50
N SER A 196 -5.25 -6.63 13.37
CA SER A 196 -6.19 -6.90 14.47
C SER A 196 -6.61 -8.37 14.50
N GLY A 197 -6.99 -8.89 15.67
CA GLY A 197 -7.50 -10.26 15.80
C GLY A 197 -7.68 -10.78 17.23
N GLU A 198 -8.16 -9.93 18.16
CA GLU A 198 -8.32 -10.28 19.59
C GLU A 198 -7.07 -10.92 20.24
N LEU A 199 -5.87 -10.48 19.86
CA LEU A 199 -4.62 -11.14 20.23
C LEU A 199 -4.33 -11.01 21.73
N THR A 200 -3.76 -12.05 22.35
CA THR A 200 -3.08 -11.90 23.65
C THR A 200 -1.81 -11.07 23.50
N ALA A 201 -1.27 -10.56 24.61
CA ALA A 201 -0.01 -9.82 24.63
C ALA A 201 1.13 -10.64 24.01
N GLU A 202 1.22 -11.93 24.33
CA GLU A 202 2.28 -12.81 23.82
C GLU A 202 2.05 -13.17 22.35
N GLN A 203 0.80 -13.30 21.88
CA GLN A 203 0.52 -13.48 20.46
C GLN A 203 0.93 -12.24 19.66
N ALA A 204 0.54 -11.05 20.11
CA ALA A 204 0.89 -9.79 19.44
C ALA A 204 2.41 -9.57 19.41
N GLU A 205 3.13 -9.82 20.50
CA GLU A 205 4.59 -9.63 20.50
C GLU A 205 5.33 -10.70 19.68
N ARG A 206 4.88 -11.97 19.68
CA ARG A 206 5.41 -12.99 18.75
C ARG A 206 5.22 -12.56 17.29
N THR A 207 4.03 -12.07 16.94
CA THR A 207 3.73 -11.56 15.59
C THR A 207 4.57 -10.34 15.23
N ALA A 208 4.74 -9.39 16.14
CA ALA A 208 5.59 -8.22 15.94
C ALA A 208 7.07 -8.60 15.76
N ALA A 209 7.59 -9.52 16.59
CA ALA A 209 8.94 -10.05 16.48
C ALA A 209 9.19 -10.77 15.14
N LEU A 210 8.27 -11.65 14.72
CA LEU A 210 8.30 -12.33 13.43
C LEU A 210 8.35 -11.34 12.25
N LEU A 211 7.57 -10.26 12.32
CA LEU A 211 7.56 -9.24 11.26
C LEU A 211 8.87 -8.45 11.17
N ARG A 212 9.51 -8.14 12.31
CA ARG A 212 10.82 -7.46 12.38
C ARG A 212 11.99 -8.34 11.97
N ASN A 213 12.01 -9.59 12.44
CA ASN A 213 13.23 -10.42 12.46
C ASN A 213 13.17 -11.65 11.54
N GLY A 214 11.97 -12.09 11.16
CA GLY A 214 11.73 -13.44 10.65
C GLY A 214 11.52 -14.46 11.77
N SER A 215 11.35 -15.74 11.37
CA SER A 215 11.07 -16.89 12.26
C SER A 215 12.33 -17.54 12.84
#